data_AF-A0A9D8J025-F1
#
_entry.id   AF-A0A9D8J025-F1
#
_cell.length_a   1.000
_cell.length_b   1.000
_cell.length_c   1.000
_cell.angle_alpha   90.00
_cell.angle_beta   90.00
_cell.angle_gamma   90.00
#
_symmetry.space_group_name_H-M   'P 1'
#
loop_
_entity.id
_entity.type
_entity.pdbx_description
1 polymer ?
#
loop_
_entity_poly.entity_id
_entity_poly.type
_entity_poly.pdbx_seq_one_letter_code
_entity_poly.pdbx_strand_id
1 'polypeptide(L)'
;MFAQTTFSVVIALLTGLLGIGYVLWQFRQVLAHGQGNERMQQIAGAIQEGASAFLGREYRVLAVFVAIVATIITLFLSWQTALAFVSG
;
A
#
# COMPACT_ATOMS: atom_id res chain seq x y z
N MET A 1 12.60 -6.55 30.77
CA MET A 1 12.02 -7.15 29.55
C MET A 1 10.83 -6.33 29.04
N PHE A 2 9.78 -6.08 29.83
CA PHE A 2 8.61 -5.28 29.41
C PHE A 2 8.91 -3.85 28.94
N ALA A 3 9.80 -3.12 29.62
CA ALA A 3 10.18 -1.75 29.23
C ALA A 3 10.88 -1.67 27.85
N GLN A 4 11.69 -2.68 27.51
CA GLN A 4 12.38 -2.75 26.21
C GLN A 4 11.38 -2.95 25.07
N THR A 5 10.36 -3.80 25.26
CA THR A 5 9.32 -4.04 24.26
C THR A 5 8.48 -2.78 24.02
N THR A 6 8.08 -2.06 25.06
CA THR A 6 7.33 -0.80 24.92
C THR A 6 8.14 0.26 24.17
N PHE A 7 9.43 0.39 24.48
CA PHE A 7 10.31 1.32 23.78
C PHE A 7 10.46 0.99 22.29
N SER A 8 10.66 -0.28 21.94
CA SER A 8 10.75 -0.72 20.55
C SER A 8 9.46 -0.48 19.75
N VAL A 9 8.28 -0.69 20.35
CA VAL A 9 6.99 -0.43 19.69
C VAL A 9 6.79 1.04 19.40
N VAL A 10 7.13 1.92 20.36
CA VAL A 10 7.04 3.38 20.16
C VAL A 10 7.96 3.82 19.03
N ILE A 11 9.19 3.32 18.98
CA ILE A 11 10.12 3.61 17.88
C ILE A 11 9.57 3.11 16.55
N ALA A 12 9.05 1.89 16.48
CA ALA A 12 8.50 1.33 15.24
C ALA A 12 7.32 2.16 14.69
N LEU A 13 6.44 2.66 15.56
CA LEU A 13 5.35 3.54 15.17
C LEU A 13 5.85 4.90 14.68
N LEU A 14 6.84 5.48 15.38
CA LEU A 14 7.45 6.75 14.98
C LEU A 14 8.16 6.64 13.62
N THR A 15 8.92 5.56 13.38
CA THR A 15 9.59 5.36 12.09
C THR A 15 8.60 5.12 10.95
N GLY A 16 7.50 4.39 11.20
CA GLY A 16 6.42 4.24 10.24
C GLY A 16 5.79 5.58 9.84
N LEU A 17 5.47 6.42 10.82
CA LEU A 17 4.93 7.76 10.57
C LEU A 17 5.91 8.67 9.84
N LEU A 18 7.18 8.65 10.23
CA LEU A 18 8.24 9.40 9.54
C LEU A 18 8.41 8.93 8.09
N GLY A 19 8.32 7.62 7.83
CA GLY A 19 8.36 7.05 6.49
C GLY A 19 7.23 7.58 5.60
N ILE A 20 5.99 7.58 6.10
CA ILE A 20 4.85 8.16 5.38
C ILE A 20 5.07 9.65 5.11
N GLY A 21 5.52 10.41 6.11
CA GLY A 21 5.83 11.84 5.96
C GLY A 21 6.89 12.10 4.88
N TYR A 22 7.96 11.30 4.85
CA TYR A 22 9.02 11.41 3.86
C TYR A 22 8.52 11.09 2.44
N VAL A 23 7.74 10.02 2.27
CA VAL A 23 7.15 9.65 0.98
C VAL A 23 6.21 10.75 0.48
N LEU A 24 5.39 11.34 1.34
CA LEU A 24 4.51 12.45 0.96
C LEU A 24 5.30 13.69 0.52
N TRP A 25 6.39 14.03 1.22
CA TRP A 25 7.26 15.13 0.81
C TRP A 25 7.91 14.85 -0.55
N GLN A 26 8.44 13.64 -0.75
CA GLN A 26 9.08 13.25 -2.00
C GLN A 26 8.09 13.23 -3.17
N PHE A 27 6.89 12.70 -2.96
CA PHE A 27 5.80 12.67 -3.94
C PHE A 27 5.44 14.08 -4.41
N ARG A 28 5.30 15.04 -3.48
CA ARG A 28 5.00 16.44 -3.82
C ARG A 28 6.12 17.07 -4.63
N GLN A 29 7.37 16.80 -4.29
CA GLN A 29 8.49 17.29 -5.08
C GLN A 29 8.51 16.71 -6.49
N VAL A 30 8.29 15.41 -6.65
CA VAL A 30 8.26 14.78 -7.99
C VAL A 30 7.15 15.38 -8.84
N LEU A 31 5.95 15.57 -8.29
CA LEU A 31 4.84 16.19 -9.02
C LEU A 31 5.06 17.67 -9.38
N ALA A 32 5.91 18.38 -8.62
CA ALA A 32 6.26 19.77 -8.93
C ALA A 32 7.20 19.88 -10.14
N HIS A 33 7.83 18.79 -10.58
CA HIS A 33 8.65 18.80 -11.79
C HIS A 33 7.75 18.82 -13.04
N GLY A 34 8.16 19.58 -14.06
CA GLY A 34 7.41 19.68 -15.31
C GLY A 34 7.33 18.34 -16.06
N GLN A 35 6.19 18.07 -16.70
CA GLN A 35 5.90 16.79 -17.37
C GLN A 35 6.58 16.62 -18.75
N GLY A 36 7.53 17.49 -19.11
CA GLY A 36 8.20 17.49 -20.41
C GLY A 36 7.32 18.04 -21.54
N ASN A 37 7.63 17.65 -22.78
CA ASN A 37 6.93 18.11 -23.98
C ASN A 37 5.61 17.34 -24.24
N GLU A 38 4.81 17.81 -25.20
CA GLU A 38 3.50 17.21 -25.53
C GLU A 38 3.59 15.72 -25.86
N ARG A 39 4.64 15.30 -26.59
CA ARG A 39 4.84 13.89 -26.95
C ARG A 39 5.10 13.03 -25.72
N MET A 40 5.87 13.52 -24.76
CA MET A 40 6.12 12.84 -23.48
C MET A 40 4.84 12.71 -22.66
N GLN A 41 4.03 13.77 -22.58
CA GLN A 41 2.76 13.77 -21.84
C GLN A 41 1.75 12.77 -22.45
N GLN A 42 1.64 12.70 -23.77
CA GLN A 42 0.78 11.73 -24.46
C GLN A 42 1.19 10.28 -24.17
N ILE A 43 2.49 9.98 -24.22
CA ILE A 43 3.00 8.63 -23.92
C ILE A 43 2.75 8.29 -22.45
N ALA A 44 3.03 9.22 -21.53
CA ALA A 44 2.79 9.03 -20.10
C ALA A 44 1.30 8.74 -19.81
N GLY A 45 0.38 9.45 -20.48
CA GLY A 45 -1.05 9.20 -20.39
C GLY A 45 -1.45 7.79 -20.81
N ALA A 46 -0.96 7.32 -21.97
CA ALA A 46 -1.22 5.96 -22.45
C ALA A 46 -0.65 4.89 -21.50
N ILE A 47 0.53 5.13 -20.91
CA ILE A 47 1.12 4.25 -19.89
C ILE A 47 0.25 4.22 -18.63
N GLN A 48 -0.21 5.39 -18.16
CA GLN A 48 -1.04 5.50 -16.97
C GLN A 48 -2.39 4.79 -17.14
N GLU A 49 -3.03 4.95 -18.31
CA GLU A 49 -4.27 4.24 -18.66
C GLU A 49 -4.05 2.72 -18.64
N GLY A 50 -3.02 2.23 -19.34
CA GLY A 50 -2.69 0.81 -19.36
C GLY A 50 -2.38 0.24 -17.97
N ALA A 51 -1.60 0.96 -17.16
CA ALA A 51 -1.27 0.57 -15.79
C ALA A 51 -2.51 0.49 -14.90
N SER A 52 -3.41 1.48 -14.99
CA SER A 52 -4.66 1.48 -14.22
C SER A 52 -5.58 0.31 -14.60
N ALA A 53 -5.67 -0.01 -15.89
CA ALA A 53 -6.47 -1.14 -16.39
C ALA A 53 -5.88 -2.50 -16.02
N PHE A 54 -4.55 -2.61 -15.94
CA PHE A 54 -3.87 -3.80 -15.45
C PHE A 54 -4.10 -3.99 -13.94
N LEU A 55 -3.78 -2.97 -13.14
CA LEU A 55 -3.94 -3.00 -11.68
C LEU A 55 -5.39 -3.28 -11.27
N GLY A 56 -6.37 -2.69 -11.97
CA GLY A 56 -7.78 -2.96 -11.70
C GLY A 56 -8.18 -4.41 -11.93
N ARG A 57 -7.63 -5.07 -12.96
CA ARG A 57 -7.87 -6.50 -13.21
C ARG A 57 -7.15 -7.38 -12.19
N GLU A 58 -5.91 -7.06 -11.85
CA GLU A 58 -5.13 -7.77 -10.85
C GLU A 58 -5.78 -7.70 -9.47
N TYR A 59 -6.14 -6.51 -9.01
CA TYR A 59 -6.79 -6.30 -7.71
C TYR A 59 -8.16 -6.98 -7.62
N ARG A 60 -8.87 -7.14 -8.73
CA ARG A 60 -10.14 -7.88 -8.73
C ARG A 60 -9.93 -9.37 -8.43
N VAL A 61 -8.91 -9.98 -9.04
CA VAL A 61 -8.55 -11.38 -8.77
C VAL A 61 -8.01 -11.52 -7.35
N LEU A 62 -7.14 -10.59 -6.93
CA LEU A 62 -6.55 -10.57 -5.59
C LEU A 62 -7.63 -10.41 -4.51
N ALA A 63 -8.64 -9.57 -4.72
CA ALA A 63 -9.75 -9.40 -3.78
C ALA A 63 -10.53 -10.70 -3.54
N VAL A 64 -10.78 -11.48 -4.59
CA VAL A 64 -11.43 -12.81 -4.46
C VAL A 64 -10.54 -13.76 -3.65
N PHE A 65 -9.23 -13.77 -3.93
CA PHE A 65 -8.27 -14.57 -3.19
C PHE A 65 -8.25 -14.19 -1.69
N VAL A 66 -8.13 -12.90 -1.37
CA VAL A 66 -8.12 -12.39 0.00
C VAL A 66 -9.41 -12.74 0.73
N ALA A 67 -10.57 -12.62 0.08
CA ALA A 67 -11.86 -12.97 0.68
C ALA A 67 -11.94 -14.47 1.05
N ILE A 68 -11.47 -15.36 0.17
CA ILE A 68 -11.46 -16.80 0.42
C ILE A 68 -10.52 -17.12 1.59
N VAL A 69 -9.29 -16.62 1.56
CA VAL A 69 -8.30 -16.86 2.62
C VAL A 69 -8.76 -16.30 3.96
N ALA A 70 -9.28 -15.07 3.99
CA ALA A 70 -9.80 -14.46 5.22
C ALA A 70 -10.98 -15.27 5.80
N THR A 71 -11.86 -15.82 4.95
CA THR A 71 -12.95 -16.71 5.38
C THR A 71 -12.40 -17.99 6.02
N ILE A 72 -11.40 -18.62 5.39
CA ILE A 72 -10.74 -19.81 5.94
C ILE A 72 -10.09 -19.49 7.29
N ILE A 73 -9.32 -18.40 7.39
CA ILE A 73 -8.66 -18.00 8.65
C ILE A 73 -9.71 -17.74 9.75
N THR A 74 -10.84 -17.11 9.41
CA THR A 74 -11.90 -16.82 10.37
C THR A 74 -12.54 -18.10 10.92
N LEU A 75 -12.76 -19.11 10.07
CA LEU A 75 -13.39 -20.37 10.46
C LEU A 75 -12.44 -21.32 11.22
N PHE A 76 -11.15 -21.35 10.86
CA PHE A 76 -10.19 -22.32 11.39
C PHE A 76 -9.26 -21.78 12.48
N LEU A 77 -9.15 -20.46 12.63
CA LEU A 77 -8.16 -19.85 13.52
C LEU A 77 -8.78 -18.80 14.46
N SER A 78 -8.97 -17.58 13.99
CA SER A 78 -9.64 -16.51 14.74
C SER A 78 -9.96 -15.33 13.82
N TRP A 79 -11.02 -14.59 14.14
CA TRP A 79 -11.38 -13.38 13.41
C TRP A 79 -10.31 -12.27 13.54
N GLN A 80 -9.56 -12.24 14.65
CA GLN A 80 -8.46 -11.29 14.85
C GLN A 80 -7.31 -11.56 13.88
N THR A 81 -6.96 -12.82 13.63
CA THR A 81 -5.92 -13.18 12.65
C THR A 81 -6.37 -12.87 11.22
N ALA A 82 -7.64 -13.07 10.91
CA ALA A 82 -8.19 -12.70 9.61
C ALA A 82 -8.14 -11.18 9.38
N LEU A 83 -8.46 -10.38 10.40
CA LEU A 83 -8.32 -8.92 10.32
C LEU A 83 -6.88 -8.48 10.13
N ALA A 84 -5.94 -9.05 10.90
CA ALA A 84 -4.52 -8.75 10.73
C ALA A 84 -4.02 -9.06 9.31
N PHE A 85 -4.50 -10.17 8.71
CA PHE A 85 -4.21 -10.53 7.32
C PHE A 85 -4.80 -9.55 6.29
N VAL A 86 -6.03 -9.06 6.49
CA VAL A 86 -6.67 -8.13 5.55
C VAL A 86 -6.11 -6.71 5.68
N SER A 87 -5.68 -6.30 6.88
CA SER A 87 -5.14 -4.97 7.14
C SER A 87 -3.64 -4.81 6.83
N GLY A 88 -2.93 -5.93 6.63
CA GLY A 88 -1.51 -5.96 6.30
C GLY A 88 -1.27 -5.91 4.81
#